data_AF-A0A935WAK7-F1
#
_entry.id   AF-A0A935WAK7-F1
#
_cell.length_a   1.000
_cell.length_b   1.000
_cell.length_c   1.000
_cell.angle_alpha   90.00
_cell.angle_beta   90.00
_cell.angle_gamma   90.00
#
_symmetry.space_group_name_H-M   'P 1'
#
loop_
_entity.id
_entity.type
_entity.pdbx_description
1 polymer ?
#
loop_
_entity_poly.entity_id
_entity_poly.type
_entity_poly.pdbx_seq_one_letter_code
_entity_poly.pdbx_strand_id
1 'polypeptide(L)' 'MAKKQTFADKAKNVGKKADINVKVVKTMKSDKGSYKFQESFVKVDDISKVNTIK' A
#
# COMPACT_ATOMS: atom_id res chain seq x y z
N MET A 1 14.63 28.07 15.42
CA MET A 1 15.68 27.69 14.46
C MET A 1 15.43 26.26 14.01
N ALA A 2 15.28 26.00 12.70
CA ALA A 2 15.12 24.63 12.20
C ALA A 2 16.44 23.87 12.45
N LYS A 3 16.36 22.71 13.11
CA LYS A 3 17.54 21.87 13.37
C LYS A 3 18.18 21.51 12.02
N LYS A 4 19.46 21.81 11.84
CA LYS A 4 20.22 21.51 10.61
C LYS A 4 20.36 19.99 10.48
N GLN A 5 19.48 19.37 9.72
CA GLN A 5 19.54 17.93 9.43
C GLN A 5 20.61 17.67 8.38
N THR A 6 21.56 16.77 8.67
CA THR A 6 22.61 16.42 7.72
C THR A 6 22.11 15.42 6.66
N PHE A 7 22.82 15.31 5.54
CA PHE A 7 22.53 14.29 4.52
C PHE A 7 22.63 12.87 5.09
N ALA A 8 23.57 12.63 6.02
CA ALA A 8 23.71 11.36 6.72
C ALA A 8 22.47 11.03 7.58
N ASP A 9 21.87 12.04 8.23
CA ASP A 9 20.65 11.84 9.02
C ASP A 9 19.42 11.56 8.14
N LYS A 10 19.38 12.11 6.93
CA LYS A 10 18.32 11.79 5.95
C LYS A 10 18.51 10.37 5.39
N ALA A 11 19.73 10.00 5.02
CA ALA A 11 20.04 8.70 4.44
C ALA A 11 19.70 7.51 5.36
N LYS A 12 19.87 7.65 6.68
CA LYS A 12 19.45 6.63 7.67
C LYS A 12 17.96 6.27 7.61
N ASN A 13 17.11 7.19 7.18
CA ASN A 13 15.67 6.96 7.05
C ASN A 13 15.25 6.48 5.65
N VAL A 14 16.12 6.55 4.65
CA VAL A 14 15.84 6.10 3.27
C VAL A 14 15.84 4.56 3.17
N GLY A 15 16.44 3.86 4.14
CA GLY A 15 16.45 2.40 4.22
C GLY A 15 15.25 1.77 4.92
N LYS A 16 14.26 2.55 5.38
CA LYS A 16 12.97 1.97 5.76
C LYS A 16 12.33 1.47 4.48
N LYS A 17 12.11 0.15 4.41
CA LYS A 17 11.50 -0.53 3.26
C LYS A 17 10.34 0.31 2.73
N ALA A 18 10.31 0.57 1.43
CA ALA A 18 9.18 1.26 0.83
C ALA A 18 7.93 0.40 1.07
N ASP A 19 7.03 0.86 1.94
CA ASP A 19 5.76 0.20 2.17
C ASP A 19 5.01 0.12 0.84
N ILE A 20 4.74 -1.09 0.36
CA ILE A 20 4.04 -1.28 -0.92
C ILE A 20 2.54 -1.13 -0.64
N ASN A 21 1.96 -0.03 -1.11
CA ASN A 21 0.51 0.18 -1.05
C ASN A 21 -0.15 -0.46 -2.27
N VAL A 22 -0.99 -1.47 -2.05
CA VAL A 22 -1.72 -2.17 -3.10
C VAL A 22 -3.20 -1.81 -3.03
N LYS A 23 -3.78 -1.41 -4.17
CA LYS A 23 -5.22 -1.21 -4.31
C LYS A 23 -5.86 -2.52 -4.77
N VAL A 24 -6.71 -3.09 -3.92
CA VAL A 24 -7.47 -4.30 -4.22
C VAL A 24 -8.85 -3.88 -4.70
N VAL A 25 -9.23 -4.32 -5.90
CA VAL A 25 -10.55 -4.05 -6.48
C VAL A 25 -11.29 -5.38 -6.63
N LYS A 26 -12.35 -5.57 -5.83
CA LYS A 26 -13.18 -6.79 -5.83
C LYS A 26 -14.51 -6.52 -6.50
N THR A 27 -14.85 -7.33 -7.49
CA THR A 27 -16.15 -7.26 -8.15
C THR A 27 -17.19 -8.02 -7.33
N MET A 28 -18.33 -7.39 -7.07
CA MET A 28 -19.50 -7.99 -6.44
C MET A 28 -20.67 -7.96 -7.42
N LYS A 29 -21.25 -9.13 -7.68
CA LYS A 29 -22.48 -9.25 -8.45
C LYS A 29 -23.66 -9.00 -7.52
N SER A 30 -24.46 -8.01 -7.83
CA SER A 30 -25.74 -7.73 -7.17
C SER A 30 -26.80 -8.71 -7.66
N ASP A 31 -27.77 -9.04 -6.81
CA ASP A 31 -28.90 -9.93 -7.16
C ASP A 31 -29.69 -9.42 -8.37
N LYS A 32 -29.64 -8.10 -8.62
CA LYS A 32 -30.28 -7.44 -9.77
C LYS A 32 -29.43 -7.46 -11.05
N GLY A 33 -28.35 -8.24 -11.09
CA GLY A 33 -27.48 -8.40 -12.27
C GLY A 33 -26.49 -7.25 -12.51
N SER A 34 -26.45 -6.24 -11.64
CA SER A 34 -25.45 -5.17 -11.71
C SER A 34 -24.12 -5.58 -11.05
N TYR A 35 -23.01 -5.07 -11.57
CA TYR A 35 -21.68 -5.25 -10.98
C TYR A 35 -21.32 -4.02 -10.16
N LYS A 36 -20.89 -4.23 -8.92
CA LYS A 36 -20.31 -3.21 -8.05
C LYS A 36 -18.85 -3.54 -7.80
N PHE A 37 -18.02 -2.54 -7.62
CA PHE A 37 -16.59 -2.71 -7.33
C PHE A 37 -16.32 -2.18 -5.93
N GLN A 38 -15.78 -3.04 -5.07
CA GLN A 38 -15.31 -2.67 -3.75
C GLN A 38 -13.81 -2.45 -3.81
N GLU A 39 -13.36 -1.25 -3.44
CA GLU A 39 -11.96 -0.88 -3.45
C GLU A 39 -11.42 -0.81 -2.01
N SER A 40 -10.24 -1.39 -1.77
CA SER A 40 -9.54 -1.30 -0.49
C SER A 40 -8.04 -1.12 -0.70
N PHE A 41 -7.38 -0.38 0.20
CA PHE A 41 -5.94 -0.17 0.17
C PHE A 41 -5.28 -0.98 1.28
N VAL A 42 -4.35 -1.85 0.90
CA VAL A 42 -3.61 -2.71 1.83
C VAL A 42 -2.13 -2.37 1.76
N LYS A 43 -1.52 -2.20 2.93
CA LYS A 43 -0.07 -2.09 3.07
C LYS A 43 0.54 -3.48 3.11
N VAL A 44 1.55 -3.70 2.26
CA VAL A 44 2.25 -4.98 2.18
C VAL A 44 3.74 -4.72 2.29
N ASP A 45 4.43 -5.52 3.10
CA ASP A 45 5.88 -5.37 3.30
C ASP A 45 6.70 -5.82 2.08
N ASP A 46 6.12 -6.67 1.23
CA ASP A 46 6.77 -7.32 0.10
C ASP A 46 5.76 -7.70 -0.99
N ILE A 47 6.12 -7.49 -2.26
CA ILE A 47 5.22 -7.73 -3.39
C ILE A 47 4.85 -9.21 -3.56
N SER A 48 5.70 -10.15 -3.15
CA SER A 48 5.38 -11.58 -3.25
C SER A 48 4.21 -11.99 -2.35
N LYS A 49 3.86 -11.18 -1.33
CA LYS A 49 2.73 -11.45 -0.43
C LYS A 49 1.37 -11.06 -1.02
N VAL A 50 1.28 -10.51 -2.24
CA VAL A 50 -0.02 -10.14 -2.85
C VAL A 50 -1.00 -11.32 -2.95
N ASN A 51 -0.49 -12.54 -3.12
CA ASN A 51 -1.32 -13.76 -3.16
C ASN A 51 -1.97 -14.14 -1.82
N THR A 52 -1.56 -13.50 -0.72
CA THR A 52 -2.15 -13.71 0.61
C THR A 52 -3.34 -12.78 0.88
N ILE A 53 -3.58 -11.80 0.00
CA ILE A 53 -4.69 -10.84 0.11
C ILE A 53 -5.97 -11.52 -0.43
N LYS A 54 -6.98 -11.67 0.44
CA LYS A 54 -8.27 -12.36 0.14
C LYS A 54 -9.40 -11.39 -0.19
#